data_AF-X1V4V2-F1
#
_entry.id   AF-X1V4V2-F1
#
_cell.length_a   1.000
_cell.length_b   1.000
_cell.length_c   1.000
_cell.angle_alpha   90.00
_cell.angle_beta   90.00
_cell.angle_gamma   90.00
#
_symmetry.space_group_name_H-M   'P 1'
#
loop_
_entity.id
_entity.type
_entity.pdbx_description
1 polymer ?
#
loop_
_entity_poly.entity_id
_entity_poly.type
_entity_poly.pdbx_seq_one_letter_code
_entity_poly.pdbx_strand_id
1 'polypeptide(L)'
;CVVIGDVAAGAKRTFNGLSLSVEVGDYIGMYYASGEVWVDALGAGYFFWYKSGEYIDPDDEATYTPQEDRDFSLYGQSRILLPPILTTEAVSDIRLITATGHGTIIDVGLENCSKRGVCWNTTGNPTVADGKSEEEGSFGVGAFTRPMTDLTPNEHHYVKAYAYNSDGYGYGGVVEFDTEFNVKIDTILKYAGIADSPHCITRTSDGNQ
;
A
#
# COMPACT_ATOMS: atom_id res chain seq x y z
N CYS A 1 -1.51 -23.54 4.13
CA CYS A 1 -0.09 -23.87 4.38
C CYS A 1 0.00 -25.37 4.62
N VAL A 2 0.61 -26.12 3.70
CA VAL A 2 0.85 -27.56 3.90
C VAL A 2 2.21 -27.69 4.57
N VAL A 3 2.25 -28.13 5.82
CA VAL A 3 3.50 -28.47 6.51
C VAL A 3 3.92 -29.85 6.02
N ILE A 4 5.04 -29.94 5.31
CA ILE A 4 5.50 -31.17 4.65
C ILE A 4 5.91 -32.25 5.69
N GLY A 5 6.33 -31.81 6.88
CA GLY A 5 6.78 -32.69 7.97
C GLY A 5 8.06 -33.47 7.62
N ASP A 6 8.56 -34.26 8.57
CA ASP A 6 9.72 -35.11 8.35
C ASP A 6 9.35 -36.30 7.44
N VAL A 7 10.23 -36.62 6.47
CA VAL A 7 10.12 -37.81 5.63
C VAL A 7 11.20 -38.80 6.09
N ALA A 8 10.79 -39.96 6.60
CA ALA A 8 11.72 -40.98 7.08
C ALA A 8 12.61 -41.51 5.94
N ALA A 9 13.86 -41.84 6.27
CA ALA A 9 14.83 -42.37 5.31
C ALA A 9 14.29 -43.62 4.58
N GLY A 10 14.38 -43.62 3.24
CA GLY A 10 13.87 -44.71 2.38
C GLY A 10 12.35 -44.68 2.11
N ALA A 11 11.61 -43.71 2.67
CA ALA A 11 10.19 -43.55 2.38
C ALA A 11 9.96 -42.66 1.15
N LYS A 12 9.08 -43.10 0.24
CA LYS A 12 8.57 -42.27 -0.87
C LYS A 12 7.29 -41.56 -0.43
N ARG A 13 7.27 -40.23 -0.48
CA ARG A 13 6.04 -39.42 -0.34
C ARG A 13 5.79 -38.63 -1.62
N THR A 14 4.59 -38.78 -2.17
CA THR A 14 4.12 -38.02 -3.33
C THR A 14 3.25 -36.87 -2.84
N PHE A 15 3.57 -35.64 -3.23
CA PHE A 15 2.76 -34.46 -2.95
C PHE A 15 2.03 -34.04 -4.24
N ASN A 16 0.72 -33.88 -4.14
CA ASN A 16 -0.09 -33.30 -5.20
C ASN A 16 -0.45 -31.87 -4.80
N GLY A 17 -0.36 -30.90 -5.72
CA GLY A 17 -0.76 -29.51 -5.47
C GLY A 17 0.37 -28.57 -5.01
N LEU A 18 1.65 -28.92 -5.25
CA LEU A 18 2.71 -27.91 -5.24
C LEU A 18 2.66 -27.15 -6.56
N SER A 19 2.26 -25.89 -6.50
CA SER A 19 2.23 -24.98 -7.64
C SER A 19 3.26 -23.89 -7.43
N LEU A 20 4.23 -23.79 -8.35
CA LEU A 20 5.13 -22.65 -8.48
C LEU A 20 4.53 -21.73 -9.55
N SER A 21 4.20 -20.49 -9.18
CA SER A 21 3.87 -19.47 -10.18
C SER A 21 5.18 -19.06 -10.87
N VAL A 22 5.18 -19.08 -12.19
CA VAL A 22 6.35 -18.81 -13.04
C VAL A 22 5.93 -17.76 -14.06
N GLU A 23 6.65 -16.66 -14.15
CA GLU A 23 6.41 -15.59 -15.11
C GLU A 23 7.27 -15.75 -16.37
N VAL A 24 6.90 -15.05 -17.45
CA VAL A 24 7.71 -15.04 -18.69
C VAL A 24 9.07 -14.40 -18.38
N GLY A 25 10.13 -15.20 -18.52
CA GLY A 25 11.51 -14.80 -18.21
C GLY A 25 12.07 -15.40 -16.92
N ASP A 26 11.25 -16.11 -16.14
CA ASP A 26 11.72 -16.85 -14.97
C ASP A 26 12.49 -18.11 -15.38
N TYR A 27 13.71 -18.24 -14.87
CA TYR A 27 14.52 -19.45 -15.01
C TYR A 27 14.34 -20.33 -13.76
N ILE A 28 13.70 -21.48 -13.92
CA ILE A 28 13.71 -22.52 -12.89
C ILE A 28 14.86 -23.47 -13.21
N GLY A 29 16.02 -23.20 -12.58
CA GLY A 29 17.21 -24.01 -12.74
C GLY A 29 18.22 -23.75 -11.63
N MET A 30 19.26 -24.57 -11.56
CA MET A 30 20.43 -24.25 -10.74
C MET A 30 21.38 -23.39 -11.57
N TYR A 31 21.45 -22.08 -11.28
CA TYR A 31 22.45 -21.21 -11.91
C TYR A 31 23.79 -21.33 -11.18
N TYR A 32 24.85 -21.63 -11.92
CA TYR A 32 26.22 -21.51 -11.42
C TYR A 32 27.11 -20.90 -12.51
N ALA A 33 27.89 -19.88 -12.17
CA ALA A 33 28.71 -19.14 -13.13
C ALA A 33 30.07 -19.80 -13.41
N SER A 34 30.57 -20.61 -12.47
CA SER A 34 31.70 -21.55 -12.62
C SER A 34 31.79 -22.42 -11.35
N GLY A 35 32.32 -23.65 -11.46
CA GLY A 35 32.42 -24.60 -10.36
C GLY A 35 31.70 -25.94 -10.63
N GLU A 36 31.75 -26.85 -9.67
CA GLU A 36 31.08 -28.15 -9.74
C GLU A 36 30.07 -28.25 -8.60
N VAL A 37 28.90 -28.84 -8.86
CA VAL A 37 27.97 -29.23 -7.77
C VAL A 37 28.43 -30.58 -7.25
N TRP A 38 29.27 -30.55 -6.22
CA TRP A 38 29.76 -31.74 -5.52
C TRP A 38 28.69 -32.33 -4.61
N VAL A 39 28.74 -33.65 -4.42
CA VAL A 39 28.17 -34.30 -3.25
C VAL A 39 29.35 -34.81 -2.42
N ASP A 40 29.42 -34.47 -1.13
CA ASP A 40 30.46 -34.98 -0.24
C ASP A 40 30.16 -36.44 0.10
N ALA A 41 30.74 -37.35 -0.67
CA ALA A 41 31.02 -38.71 -0.22
C ALA A 41 32.16 -39.30 -1.06
N LEU A 42 33.36 -39.32 -0.46
CA LEU A 42 34.47 -40.26 -0.70
C LEU A 42 34.38 -41.12 -1.97
N GLY A 43 34.91 -40.64 -3.10
CA GLY A 43 35.26 -41.49 -4.25
C GLY A 43 34.89 -40.90 -5.61
N ALA A 44 35.87 -40.87 -6.51
CA ALA A 44 35.83 -40.20 -7.80
C ALA A 44 34.63 -40.58 -8.70
N GLY A 45 33.91 -39.57 -9.20
CA GLY A 45 33.38 -39.61 -10.57
C GLY A 45 31.88 -39.84 -10.78
N TYR A 46 30.99 -39.43 -9.87
CA TYR A 46 29.54 -39.56 -10.09
C TYR A 46 28.81 -38.22 -10.06
N PHE A 47 28.73 -37.58 -11.23
CA PHE A 47 27.95 -36.37 -11.46
C PHE A 47 26.43 -36.68 -11.42
N PHE A 48 25.61 -35.73 -10.97
CA PHE A 48 24.14 -35.86 -11.11
C PHE A 48 23.74 -35.75 -12.60
N TRP A 49 24.50 -34.96 -13.37
CA TRP A 49 24.42 -34.82 -14.84
C TRP A 49 25.82 -34.49 -15.40
N TYR A 50 26.19 -35.05 -16.56
CA TYR A 50 27.47 -34.75 -17.26
C TYR A 50 27.25 -34.64 -18.77
N LYS A 51 27.79 -33.60 -19.41
CA LYS A 51 27.91 -33.46 -20.87
C LYS A 51 29.25 -32.80 -21.19
N SER A 52 30.00 -33.36 -22.15
CA SER A 52 31.24 -32.77 -22.66
C SER A 52 30.94 -32.06 -23.98
N GLY A 53 31.18 -30.75 -24.08
CA GLY A 53 30.89 -29.94 -25.27
C GLY A 53 30.19 -28.62 -24.94
N GLU A 54 29.71 -27.90 -25.96
CA GLU A 54 29.13 -26.56 -25.79
C GLU A 54 27.93 -26.53 -24.82
N TYR A 55 27.89 -25.44 -24.06
CA TYR A 55 27.12 -25.26 -22.85
C TYR A 55 25.72 -24.74 -23.17
N ILE A 56 24.76 -25.22 -22.37
CA ILE A 56 23.31 -24.95 -22.42
C ILE A 56 23.03 -23.50 -22.81
N ASP A 57 22.33 -23.28 -23.92
CA ASP A 57 21.73 -22.00 -24.28
C ASP A 57 20.20 -22.02 -24.00
N PRO A 58 19.52 -20.86 -24.02
CA PRO A 58 18.09 -20.76 -23.70
C PRO A 58 17.16 -21.54 -24.65
N ASP A 59 17.65 -22.01 -25.80
CA ASP A 59 16.88 -22.73 -26.82
C ASP A 59 17.06 -24.27 -26.72
N ASP A 60 17.89 -24.75 -25.77
CA ASP A 60 18.12 -26.17 -25.53
C ASP A 60 17.06 -26.80 -24.58
N GLU A 61 16.23 -27.71 -25.11
CA GLU A 61 15.39 -28.60 -24.31
C GLU A 61 16.08 -29.97 -24.12
N ALA A 62 16.44 -30.33 -22.89
CA ALA A 62 17.10 -31.61 -22.57
C ALA A 62 16.26 -32.46 -21.61
N THR A 63 16.04 -33.72 -21.99
CA THR A 63 15.42 -34.72 -21.09
C THR A 63 16.50 -35.42 -20.27
N TYR A 64 16.33 -35.38 -18.96
CA TYR A 64 17.29 -35.87 -17.99
C TYR A 64 16.66 -37.07 -17.25
N THR A 65 17.28 -38.26 -17.30
CA THR A 65 16.79 -39.48 -16.62
C THR A 65 17.43 -39.64 -15.25
N PRO A 66 16.69 -39.49 -14.12
CA PRO A 66 17.28 -39.57 -12.79
C PRO A 66 17.87 -40.96 -12.54
N GLN A 67 19.02 -41.04 -11.86
CA GLN A 67 19.54 -42.32 -11.39
C GLN A 67 18.66 -42.84 -10.26
N GLU A 68 18.34 -44.14 -10.32
CA GLU A 68 17.72 -44.86 -9.21
C GLU A 68 18.64 -44.68 -7.97
N ASP A 69 18.09 -44.22 -6.84
CA ASP A 69 18.79 -43.92 -5.56
C ASP A 69 19.33 -42.49 -5.35
N ARG A 70 18.82 -41.47 -6.07
CA ARG A 70 19.25 -40.07 -5.88
C ARG A 70 18.06 -39.13 -5.64
N ASP A 71 18.03 -38.48 -4.47
CA ASP A 71 16.99 -37.50 -4.11
C ASP A 71 17.38 -36.07 -4.46
N PHE A 72 16.40 -35.26 -4.88
CA PHE A 72 16.51 -33.81 -5.13
C PHE A 72 15.64 -33.07 -4.11
N SER A 73 16.19 -32.08 -3.43
CA SER A 73 15.45 -31.23 -2.48
C SER A 73 15.30 -29.82 -3.05
N LEU A 74 14.07 -29.36 -3.27
CA LEU A 74 13.78 -27.94 -3.48
C LEU A 74 13.46 -27.29 -2.14
N TYR A 75 14.10 -26.17 -1.85
CA TYR A 75 13.70 -25.27 -0.77
C TYR A 75 13.07 -24.02 -1.38
N GLY A 76 11.79 -23.80 -1.11
CA GLY A 76 11.09 -22.56 -1.44
C GLY A 76 10.75 -21.80 -0.17
N GLN A 77 11.00 -20.50 -0.13
CA GLN A 77 10.45 -19.61 0.88
C GLN A 77 9.21 -18.95 0.32
N SER A 78 8.03 -19.29 0.84
CA SER A 78 6.83 -18.53 0.53
C SER A 78 6.87 -17.23 1.34
N ARG A 79 6.82 -16.08 0.65
CA ARG A 79 6.54 -14.78 1.27
C ARG A 79 5.05 -14.48 1.06
N ILE A 80 4.37 -14.05 2.13
CA ILE A 80 2.98 -13.62 2.05
C ILE A 80 3.00 -12.10 1.94
N LEU A 81 2.57 -11.58 0.79
CA LEU A 81 2.28 -10.17 0.63
C LEU A 81 0.98 -9.86 1.37
N LEU A 82 0.93 -8.72 2.07
CA LEU A 82 -0.26 -8.27 2.81
C LEU A 82 -0.59 -6.83 2.43
N PRO A 83 -1.83 -6.35 2.61
CA PRO A 83 -2.15 -4.96 2.38
C PRO A 83 -1.42 -4.08 3.41
N PRO A 84 -1.16 -2.80 3.10
CA PRO A 84 -0.41 -1.94 4.00
C PRO A 84 -1.16 -1.70 5.32
N ILE A 85 -0.43 -1.41 6.39
CA ILE A 85 -0.97 -1.04 7.70
C ILE A 85 -0.66 0.43 7.94
N LEU A 86 -1.67 1.21 8.33
CA LEU A 86 -1.55 2.65 8.50
C LEU A 86 -2.13 3.13 9.84
N THR A 87 -1.69 4.32 10.25
CA THR A 87 -2.41 5.18 11.20
C THR A 87 -2.95 6.42 10.47
N THR A 88 -3.97 7.02 11.06
CA THR A 88 -4.51 8.32 10.64
C THR A 88 -4.40 9.25 11.82
N GLU A 89 -3.72 10.36 11.64
CA GLU A 89 -3.51 11.36 12.69
C GLU A 89 -4.53 12.51 12.59
N ALA A 90 -4.53 13.38 13.60
CA ALA A 90 -5.47 14.49 13.67
C ALA A 90 -5.38 15.42 12.46
N VAL A 91 -6.53 15.85 11.94
CA VAL A 91 -6.64 16.80 10.82
C VAL A 91 -6.15 18.19 11.26
N SER A 92 -5.46 18.90 10.35
CA SER A 92 -5.02 20.30 10.55
C SER A 92 -5.57 21.24 9.48
N ASP A 93 -5.33 22.55 9.63
CA ASP A 93 -5.68 23.58 8.64
C ASP A 93 -7.15 23.53 8.18
N ILE A 94 -8.04 23.20 9.11
CA ILE A 94 -9.46 23.07 8.84
C ILE A 94 -10.05 24.44 8.52
N ARG A 95 -10.71 24.54 7.37
CA ARG A 95 -11.42 25.71 6.85
C ARG A 95 -12.83 25.32 6.44
N LEU A 96 -13.56 26.30 5.89
CA LEU A 96 -14.92 26.14 5.36
C LEU A 96 -15.06 24.93 4.41
N ILE A 97 -14.13 24.80 3.45
CA ILE A 97 -14.22 23.78 2.38
C ILE A 97 -12.90 23.01 2.18
N THR A 98 -11.90 23.22 3.02
CA THR A 98 -10.59 22.56 2.92
C THR A 98 -10.08 22.13 4.28
N ALA A 99 -9.21 21.12 4.30
CA ALA A 99 -8.44 20.73 5.49
C ALA A 99 -7.20 19.92 5.05
N THR A 100 -6.29 19.63 5.97
CA THR A 100 -5.11 18.78 5.72
C THR A 100 -5.22 17.49 6.50
N GLY A 101 -5.26 16.36 5.79
CA GLY A 101 -5.22 15.02 6.38
C GLY A 101 -3.78 14.52 6.57
N HIS A 102 -3.59 13.70 7.59
CA HIS A 102 -2.28 13.15 7.99
C HIS A 102 -2.38 11.63 8.11
N GLY A 103 -1.37 10.94 7.59
CA GLY A 103 -1.28 9.49 7.67
C GLY A 103 0.15 9.02 7.86
N THR A 104 0.32 7.85 8.50
CA THR A 104 1.62 7.16 8.56
C THR A 104 1.45 5.72 8.09
N ILE A 105 2.24 5.31 7.09
CA ILE A 105 2.38 3.90 6.72
C ILE A 105 3.29 3.25 7.76
N ILE A 106 2.77 2.27 8.51
CA ILE A 106 3.48 1.53 9.57
C ILE A 106 4.13 0.26 9.01
N ASP A 107 3.47 -0.40 8.06
CA ASP A 107 3.97 -1.57 7.35
C ASP A 107 3.48 -1.56 5.90
N VAL A 108 4.35 -1.99 4.98
CA VAL A 108 4.09 -2.09 3.55
C VAL A 108 3.75 -3.52 3.11
N GLY A 109 3.80 -4.49 4.02
CA GLY A 109 3.39 -5.87 3.72
C GLY A 109 4.32 -6.55 2.72
N LEU A 110 5.61 -6.19 2.69
CA LEU A 110 6.70 -6.66 1.82
C LEU A 110 6.84 -5.97 0.44
N GLU A 111 5.94 -5.07 0.06
CA GLU A 111 6.05 -4.30 -1.19
C GLU A 111 5.69 -2.83 -0.95
N ASN A 112 6.54 -1.91 -1.38
CA ASN A 112 6.23 -0.48 -1.31
C ASN A 112 4.87 -0.18 -1.96
N CYS A 113 4.11 0.70 -1.32
CA CYS A 113 2.81 1.11 -1.84
C CYS A 113 2.99 1.92 -3.13
N SER A 114 2.15 1.65 -4.13
CA SER A 114 2.11 2.41 -5.37
C SER A 114 1.21 3.64 -5.31
N LYS A 115 0.31 3.69 -4.31
CA LYS A 115 -0.56 4.84 -4.02
C LYS A 115 -0.63 5.08 -2.52
N ARG A 116 -0.77 6.33 -2.11
CA ARG A 116 -1.19 6.69 -0.74
C ARG A 116 -2.01 7.97 -0.75
N GLY A 117 -2.85 8.12 0.27
CA GLY A 117 -3.75 9.25 0.31
C GLY A 117 -4.60 9.33 1.57
N VAL A 118 -5.58 10.22 1.52
CA VAL A 118 -6.66 10.30 2.51
C VAL A 118 -8.01 10.25 1.80
N CYS A 119 -8.99 9.58 2.39
CA CYS A 119 -10.38 9.55 1.93
C CYS A 119 -11.32 10.02 3.05
N TRP A 120 -12.41 10.69 2.67
CA TRP A 120 -13.34 11.32 3.62
C TRP A 120 -14.79 11.27 3.15
N ASN A 121 -15.70 11.29 4.12
CA ASN A 121 -17.15 11.42 3.93
C ASN A 121 -17.83 11.94 5.23
N THR A 122 -19.15 12.07 5.20
CA THR A 122 -19.96 12.49 6.36
C THR A 122 -20.73 11.32 6.99
N THR A 123 -20.43 10.08 6.60
CA THR A 123 -21.21 8.88 6.98
C THR A 123 -20.47 7.90 7.90
N GLY A 124 -19.19 8.12 8.19
CA GLY A 124 -18.46 7.45 9.28
C GLY A 124 -17.26 6.63 8.83
N ASN A 125 -17.36 5.92 7.71
CA ASN A 125 -16.36 4.93 7.29
C ASN A 125 -15.94 5.16 5.83
N PRO A 126 -15.15 6.21 5.55
CA PRO A 126 -14.76 6.55 4.19
C PRO A 126 -13.84 5.50 3.58
N THR A 127 -13.96 5.35 2.27
CA THR A 127 -13.16 4.47 1.41
C THR A 127 -12.64 5.25 0.22
N VAL A 128 -11.79 4.64 -0.60
CA VAL A 128 -11.32 5.26 -1.85
C VAL A 128 -12.42 5.51 -2.90
N ALA A 129 -13.65 5.05 -2.66
CA ALA A 129 -14.82 5.37 -3.49
C ALA A 129 -15.49 6.71 -3.13
N ASP A 130 -15.18 7.28 -1.96
CA ASP A 130 -15.70 8.56 -1.48
C ASP A 130 -14.84 9.75 -1.96
N GLY A 131 -14.96 10.91 -1.30
CA GLY A 131 -14.03 12.02 -1.48
C GLY A 131 -12.61 11.58 -1.12
N LYS A 132 -11.62 11.87 -1.98
CA LYS A 132 -10.23 11.47 -1.73
C LYS A 132 -9.19 12.39 -2.35
N SER A 133 -7.99 12.34 -1.80
CA SER A 133 -6.79 12.98 -2.29
C SER A 133 -5.65 11.97 -2.29
N GLU A 134 -5.03 11.76 -3.44
CA GLU A 134 -4.09 10.66 -3.70
C GLU A 134 -2.78 11.19 -4.28
N GLU A 135 -1.69 10.50 -4.01
CA GLU A 135 -0.47 10.54 -4.82
C GLU A 135 -0.04 9.13 -5.23
N GLU A 136 0.55 9.03 -6.42
CA GLU A 136 1.12 7.78 -6.97
C GLU A 136 2.65 7.84 -6.93
N GLY A 137 3.30 6.68 -6.75
CA GLY A 137 4.75 6.62 -6.62
C GLY A 137 5.25 5.28 -6.08
N SER A 138 6.34 5.30 -5.31
CA SER A 138 6.81 4.16 -4.54
C SER A 138 7.03 4.61 -3.10
N PHE A 139 6.14 4.17 -2.21
CA PHE A 139 6.09 4.65 -0.84
C PHE A 139 6.40 3.54 0.14
N GLY A 140 7.48 3.72 0.90
CA GLY A 140 7.82 2.89 2.04
C GLY A 140 7.07 3.29 3.32
N VAL A 141 7.49 2.72 4.44
CA VAL A 141 7.10 3.16 5.79
C VAL A 141 7.43 4.63 5.97
N GLY A 142 6.50 5.41 6.53
CA GLY A 142 6.69 6.83 6.81
C GLY A 142 5.41 7.65 6.79
N ALA A 143 5.54 8.88 7.31
CA ALA A 143 4.46 9.84 7.39
C ALA A 143 4.23 10.55 6.04
N PHE A 144 3.01 11.01 5.82
CA PHE A 144 2.60 11.81 4.68
C PHE A 144 1.40 12.68 5.02
N THR A 145 1.18 13.71 4.20
CA THR A 145 0.03 14.61 4.32
C THR A 145 -0.65 14.80 2.99
N ARG A 146 -1.97 14.97 2.99
CA ARG A 146 -2.75 15.26 1.78
C ARG A 146 -3.80 16.35 2.00
N PRO A 147 -3.95 17.28 1.03
CA PRO A 147 -4.98 18.29 1.09
C PRO A 147 -6.34 17.64 0.82
N MET A 148 -7.33 18.04 1.60
CA MET A 148 -8.75 17.75 1.39
C MET A 148 -9.42 19.02 0.86
N THR A 149 -10.22 18.89 -0.19
CA THR A 149 -10.99 19.97 -0.81
C THR A 149 -12.45 19.59 -0.92
N ASP A 150 -13.29 20.55 -1.32
CA ASP A 150 -14.71 20.34 -1.58
C ASP A 150 -15.48 19.79 -0.38
N LEU A 151 -15.03 20.14 0.84
CA LEU A 151 -15.74 19.82 2.07
C LEU A 151 -17.00 20.68 2.19
N THR A 152 -18.00 20.15 2.89
CA THR A 152 -19.21 20.92 3.22
C THR A 152 -18.95 21.77 4.47
N PRO A 153 -19.18 23.10 4.45
CA PRO A 153 -19.02 23.97 5.62
C PRO A 153 -20.02 23.67 6.73
N ASN A 154 -19.62 23.90 7.99
CA ASN A 154 -20.44 23.64 9.18
C ASN A 154 -21.01 22.21 9.23
N GLU A 155 -20.19 21.23 8.85
CA GLU A 155 -20.59 19.82 8.76
C GLU A 155 -19.52 18.95 9.43
N HIS A 156 -19.97 17.82 9.98
CA HIS A 156 -19.11 16.82 10.59
C HIS A 156 -18.58 15.85 9.55
N HIS A 157 -17.26 15.65 9.51
CA HIS A 157 -16.57 14.79 8.53
C HIS A 157 -15.74 13.71 9.21
N TYR A 158 -15.59 12.59 8.52
CA TYR A 158 -14.74 11.47 8.87
C TYR A 158 -13.67 11.32 7.81
N VAL A 159 -12.43 11.05 8.23
CA VAL A 159 -11.29 10.83 7.34
C VAL A 159 -10.53 9.57 7.73
N LYS A 160 -9.96 8.90 6.72
CA LYS A 160 -8.97 7.84 6.87
C LYS A 160 -7.79 8.08 5.95
N ALA A 161 -6.58 7.82 6.45
CA ALA A 161 -5.42 7.60 5.61
C ALA A 161 -5.52 6.22 4.95
N TYR A 162 -5.03 6.09 3.72
CA TYR A 162 -4.97 4.83 3.00
C TYR A 162 -3.69 4.71 2.18
N ALA A 163 -3.33 3.48 1.85
CA ALA A 163 -2.32 3.18 0.84
C ALA A 163 -2.67 1.89 0.08
N TYR A 164 -2.07 1.70 -1.08
CA TYR A 164 -2.30 0.54 -1.95
C TYR A 164 -0.97 -0.10 -2.35
N ASN A 165 -0.88 -1.41 -2.21
CA ASN A 165 0.12 -2.26 -2.86
C ASN A 165 -0.59 -3.33 -3.70
N SER A 166 0.14 -4.26 -4.31
CA SER A 166 -0.47 -5.27 -5.19
C SER A 166 -1.40 -6.27 -4.48
N ASP A 167 -1.33 -6.38 -3.14
CA ASP A 167 -2.28 -7.19 -2.36
C ASP A 167 -3.59 -6.43 -2.05
N GLY A 168 -3.55 -5.09 -2.04
CA GLY A 168 -4.75 -4.26 -1.97
C GLY A 168 -4.61 -2.99 -1.14
N TYR A 169 -5.77 -2.46 -0.72
CA TYR A 169 -5.84 -1.24 0.07
C TYR A 169 -5.73 -1.52 1.57
N GLY A 170 -4.80 -0.81 2.20
CA GLY A 170 -4.74 -0.63 3.64
C GLY A 170 -5.39 0.68 4.06
N TYR A 171 -5.98 0.70 5.26
CA TYR A 171 -6.60 1.90 5.84
C TYR A 171 -6.14 2.10 7.28
N GLY A 172 -5.99 3.36 7.66
CA GLY A 172 -5.85 3.75 9.06
C GLY A 172 -7.18 3.78 9.82
N GLY A 173 -7.09 4.20 11.08
CA GLY A 173 -8.26 4.45 11.92
C GLY A 173 -9.10 5.64 11.42
N VAL A 174 -10.37 5.69 11.81
CA VAL A 174 -11.22 6.85 11.53
C VAL A 174 -10.78 8.02 12.42
N VAL A 175 -10.65 9.20 11.83
CA VAL A 175 -10.52 10.48 12.54
C VAL A 175 -11.69 11.38 12.16
N GLU A 176 -12.25 12.07 13.15
CA GLU A 176 -13.39 12.97 13.00
C GLU A 176 -12.96 14.43 13.11
N PHE A 177 -13.61 15.32 12.36
CA PHE A 177 -13.40 16.76 12.45
C PHE A 177 -14.62 17.55 11.93
N ASP A 178 -14.79 18.78 12.41
CA ASP A 178 -15.85 19.69 11.96
C ASP A 178 -15.27 20.81 11.11
N THR A 179 -15.88 21.12 9.98
CA THR A 179 -15.48 22.28 9.15
C THR A 179 -15.91 23.59 9.77
N GLU A 180 -15.18 24.66 9.47
CA GLU A 180 -15.56 26.01 9.91
C GLU A 180 -16.94 26.40 9.33
N PHE A 181 -17.64 27.29 10.03
CA PHE A 181 -18.92 27.84 9.59
C PHE A 181 -18.75 29.30 9.16
N ASN A 182 -19.45 29.71 8.10
CA ASN A 182 -19.43 31.11 7.68
C ASN A 182 -20.55 31.88 8.38
N VAL A 183 -20.18 32.81 9.26
CA VAL A 183 -21.12 33.77 9.80
C VAL A 183 -21.31 34.89 8.78
N LYS A 184 -22.44 34.89 8.08
CA LYS A 184 -22.82 36.06 7.27
C LYS A 184 -23.07 37.24 8.21
N ILE A 185 -22.16 38.21 8.21
CA ILE A 185 -22.29 39.43 9.02
C ILE A 185 -23.59 40.18 8.67
N ASP A 186 -24.04 40.16 7.42
CA ASP A 186 -25.36 40.70 7.02
C ASP A 186 -26.52 40.07 7.79
N THR A 187 -26.40 38.80 8.17
CA THR A 187 -27.41 38.09 8.97
C THR A 187 -27.33 38.49 10.44
N ILE A 188 -26.13 38.65 10.99
CA ILE A 188 -25.94 39.21 12.35
C ILE A 188 -26.46 40.64 12.42
N LEU A 189 -26.16 41.51 11.45
CA LEU A 189 -26.60 42.89 11.44
C LEU A 189 -28.13 43.02 11.31
N LYS A 190 -28.77 42.08 10.60
CA LYS A 190 -30.23 41.99 10.51
C LYS A 190 -30.87 41.55 11.83
N TYR A 191 -30.31 40.55 12.53
CA TYR A 191 -30.83 40.09 13.83
C TYR A 191 -30.48 41.03 15.00
N ALA A 192 -29.36 41.74 14.91
CA ALA A 192 -28.96 42.77 15.88
C ALA A 192 -29.73 44.09 15.73
N GLY A 193 -30.62 44.21 14.74
CA GLY A 193 -31.38 45.43 14.46
C GLY A 193 -30.51 46.60 13.98
N ILE A 194 -29.33 46.32 13.42
CA ILE A 194 -28.37 47.32 12.95
C ILE A 194 -28.58 47.62 11.45
N ALA A 195 -29.23 46.72 10.70
CA ALA A 195 -29.59 46.95 9.30
C ALA A 195 -30.99 47.60 9.19
N ASP A 196 -30.99 48.81 8.64
CA ASP A 196 -32.14 49.62 8.20
C ASP A 196 -33.00 50.30 9.29
N SER A 197 -32.38 51.20 10.06
CA SER A 197 -33.13 52.36 10.56
C SER A 197 -32.91 53.55 9.60
N PRO A 198 -33.95 54.07 8.92
CA PRO A 198 -33.85 55.24 8.05
C PRO A 198 -33.79 56.52 8.90
N HIS A 199 -32.90 56.58 9.89
CA HIS A 199 -32.63 57.79 10.64
C HIS A 199 -31.27 58.33 10.21
N CYS A 200 -31.36 59.41 9.46
CA CYS A 200 -30.29 60.17 8.83
C CYS A 200 -28.96 60.18 9.61
N ILE A 201 -27.89 59.75 8.95
CA ILE A 201 -26.57 60.30 9.23
C ILE A 201 -26.49 61.59 8.41
N THR A 202 -27.02 62.69 8.94
CA THR A 202 -26.66 64.02 8.41
C THR A 202 -25.19 64.27 8.77
N ARG A 203 -24.32 64.32 7.75
CA ARG A 203 -23.03 65.01 7.86
C ARG A 203 -23.28 66.40 8.42
N THR A 204 -22.84 66.68 9.65
CA THR A 204 -22.52 68.06 10.02
C THR A 204 -21.20 68.41 9.37
N SER A 205 -21.29 69.12 8.25
CA SER A 205 -20.18 69.94 7.78
C SER A 205 -20.08 71.15 8.70
N ASP A 206 -19.27 71.05 9.74
CA ASP A 206 -18.85 72.23 10.48
C ASP A 206 -17.72 72.88 9.67
N GLY A 207 -18.13 73.66 8.67
CA GLY A 207 -17.32 74.77 8.21
C GLY A 207 -17.30 75.80 9.34
N ASN A 208 -16.12 76.10 9.85
CA ASN A 208 -15.91 77.31 10.61
C ASN A 208 -14.78 78.10 9.98
N GLN A 209 -15.06 79.39 9.84
CA GLN A 209 -14.24 80.46 9.32
C GLN A 209 -12.98 80.68 10.17
#